data_AF-A0A2P7SFW6-F1
#
_entry.id   AF-A0A2P7SFW6-F1
#
_cell.length_a   1.000
_cell.length_b   1.000
_cell.length_c   1.000
_cell.angle_alpha   90.00
_cell.angle_beta   90.00
_cell.angle_gamma   90.00
#
_symmetry.space_group_name_H-M   'P 1'
#
loop_
_entity.id
_entity.type
_entity.pdbx_description
1 polymer ?
#
loop_
_entity_poly.entity_id
_entity_poly.type
_entity_poly.pdbx_seq_one_letter_code
_entity_poly.pdbx_strand_id
1 'polypeptide(L)'
;MGFLLKTAFWFSLVLLVLPFNFGEKSNDQPSVGAFQTFFAAREALGDIGGLCDRKPEVCEIGKSAMHTVGIRAREAARIAYELLDSQLGQPDTASTTGSIPAAHPAN
;
A
#
# COMPACT_ATOMS: atom_id res chain seq x y z
N MET A 1 -0.56 -2.48 -21.94
CA MET A 1 -0.13 -2.23 -20.54
C MET A 1 -1.21 -2.45 -19.46
N GLY A 2 -2.40 -3.00 -19.75
CA GLY A 2 -3.46 -3.18 -18.74
C GLY A 2 -3.42 -4.48 -17.93
N PHE A 3 -2.62 -5.46 -18.37
CA PHE A 3 -2.53 -6.78 -17.72
C PHE A 3 -1.84 -6.71 -16.37
N LEU A 4 -0.71 -5.99 -16.27
CA LEU A 4 0.05 -5.82 -15.03
C LEU A 4 -0.77 -5.11 -13.94
N LEU A 5 -1.54 -4.09 -14.31
CA LEU A 5 -2.39 -3.38 -13.35
C LEU A 5 -3.50 -4.29 -12.83
N LYS A 6 -4.09 -5.11 -13.70
CA LYS A 6 -5.06 -6.14 -13.31
C LYS A 6 -4.42 -7.17 -12.38
N THR A 7 -3.27 -7.75 -12.74
CA THR A 7 -2.63 -8.78 -11.90
C THR A 7 -2.14 -8.25 -10.58
N ALA A 8 -1.51 -7.07 -10.52
CA ALA A 8 -1.06 -6.44 -9.29
C ALA A 8 -2.25 -6.12 -8.36
N PHE A 9 -3.33 -5.58 -8.92
CA PHE A 9 -4.57 -5.33 -8.18
C PHE A 9 -5.16 -6.63 -7.62
N TRP A 10 -5.34 -7.65 -8.45
CA TRP A 10 -5.89 -8.93 -8.04
C TRP A 10 -4.98 -9.65 -7.03
N PHE A 11 -3.66 -9.58 -7.22
CA PHE A 11 -2.69 -10.17 -6.31
C PHE A 11 -2.71 -9.47 -4.95
N SER A 12 -2.75 -8.14 -4.90
CA SER A 12 -2.88 -7.37 -3.66
C SER A 12 -4.20 -7.65 -2.94
N LEU A 13 -5.31 -7.73 -3.67
CA LEU A 13 -6.62 -8.11 -3.12
C LEU A 13 -6.58 -9.52 -2.51
N VAL A 14 -6.02 -10.48 -3.24
CA VAL A 14 -5.85 -11.86 -2.77
C VAL A 14 -4.92 -11.90 -1.56
N LEU A 15 -3.87 -11.08 -1.53
CA LEU A 15 -2.95 -11.01 -0.39
C LEU A 15 -3.59 -10.45 0.87
N LEU A 16 -4.49 -9.48 0.71
CA LEU A 16 -5.27 -8.92 1.79
C LEU A 16 -6.33 -9.90 2.31
N VAL A 17 -6.87 -10.75 1.43
CA VAL A 17 -7.86 -11.78 1.77
C VAL A 17 -7.21 -13.03 2.37
N LEU A 18 -6.03 -13.42 1.89
CA LEU A 18 -5.30 -14.58 2.39
C LEU A 18 -4.73 -14.27 3.78
N PRO A 19 -5.16 -15.00 4.83
CA PRO A 19 -4.52 -14.90 6.14
C PRO A 19 -3.14 -15.57 6.04
N PHE A 20 -2.12 -14.82 5.64
CA PHE A 20 -0.76 -15.33 5.67
C PHE A 20 -0.30 -15.47 7.12
N ASN A 21 -0.37 -16.69 7.63
CA ASN A 21 0.27 -17.06 8.88
C ASN A 21 1.78 -17.19 8.65
N PHE A 22 2.48 -16.05 8.57
CA PHE A 22 3.95 -16.00 8.68
C PHE A 22 4.33 -15.98 10.17
N GLY A 23 3.94 -17.03 10.90
CA GLY A 23 4.26 -17.21 12.31
C GLY A 23 4.64 -18.65 12.55
N GLU A 24 5.90 -18.88 12.89
CA GLU A 24 6.33 -20.13 13.49
C GLU A 24 5.42 -20.43 14.69
N LYS A 25 4.87 -21.64 14.73
CA LYS A 25 3.84 -22.03 15.69
C LYS A 25 4.40 -22.03 17.13
N SER A 26 4.36 -20.89 17.81
CA SER A 26 4.34 -20.84 19.27
C SER A 26 2.88 -20.98 19.71
N ASN A 27 2.61 -22.07 20.41
CA ASN A 27 1.30 -22.68 20.65
C ASN A 27 0.37 -21.93 21.63
N ASP A 28 0.37 -20.60 21.68
CA ASP A 28 -0.43 -19.85 22.67
C ASP A 28 -0.78 -18.39 22.29
N GLN A 29 -0.78 -18.04 21.00
CA GLN A 29 -1.24 -16.71 20.56
C GLN A 29 -2.49 -16.86 19.69
N PRO A 30 -3.65 -16.30 20.08
CA PRO A 30 -4.83 -16.30 19.23
C PRO A 30 -4.48 -15.60 17.91
N SER A 31 -4.53 -16.32 16.80
CA SER A 31 -4.28 -15.74 15.48
C SER A 31 -5.43 -14.76 15.18
N VAL A 32 -5.21 -13.48 15.46
CA VAL A 32 -6.14 -12.42 15.07
C VAL A 32 -6.13 -12.32 13.55
N GLY A 33 -7.26 -12.60 12.91
CA GLY A 33 -7.35 -12.56 11.46
C GLY A 33 -7.19 -11.12 10.94
N ALA A 34 -6.59 -10.94 9.76
CA ALA A 34 -6.38 -9.62 9.15
C ALA A 34 -7.68 -8.78 9.04
N PHE A 35 -8.81 -9.44 8.81
CA PHE A 35 -10.12 -8.79 8.82
C PHE A 35 -10.53 -8.34 10.23
N GLN A 36 -10.30 -9.17 11.25
CA GLN A 36 -10.64 -8.83 12.64
C GLN A 36 -9.80 -7.64 13.14
N THR A 37 -8.51 -7.62 12.81
CA THR A 37 -7.63 -6.49 13.16
C THR A 37 -8.02 -5.22 12.41
N PHE A 38 -8.42 -5.31 11.14
CA PHE A 38 -8.91 -4.16 10.39
C PHE A 38 -10.21 -3.58 10.97
N PHE A 39 -11.20 -4.43 11.28
CA PHE A 39 -12.44 -3.98 11.90
C PHE A 39 -12.20 -3.39 13.30
N ALA A 40 -11.37 -4.04 14.12
CA ALA A 40 -11.00 -3.53 15.45
C ALA A 40 -10.27 -2.18 15.37
N ALA A 41 -9.38 -1.99 14.39
CA ALA A 41 -8.71 -0.71 14.17
C ALA A 41 -9.71 0.39 13.75
N ARG A 42 -10.69 0.07 12.88
CA ARG A 42 -11.74 1.03 12.51
C ARG A 42 -12.65 1.39 13.67
N GLU A 43 -12.97 0.43 14.51
CA GLU A 43 -13.77 0.65 15.72
C GLU A 43 -13.03 1.58 16.69
N ALA A 44 -11.73 1.34 16.92
CA ALA A 44 -10.89 2.24 17.70
C ALA A 44 -10.81 3.66 17.10
N LEU A 45 -10.79 3.81 15.77
CA LEU A 45 -10.85 5.13 15.13
C LEU A 45 -12.21 5.82 15.32
N GLY A 46 -13.31 5.08 15.38
CA GLY A 46 -14.63 5.60 15.71
C GLY A 46 -14.68 6.19 17.13
N ASP A 47 -14.01 5.54 18.08
CA ASP A 47 -13.93 6.01 19.48
C ASP A 47 -13.14 7.31 19.63
N ILE A 48 -12.16 7.57 18.75
CA ILE A 48 -11.41 8.85 18.74
C ILE A 48 -12.37 10.03 18.50
N GLY A 49 -13.41 9.84 17.68
CA GLY A 49 -14.45 10.86 17.47
C GLY A 49 -15.17 11.22 18.77
N GLY A 50 -15.54 10.22 19.57
CA GLY A 50 -16.16 10.42 20.89
C GLY A 50 -15.19 10.97 21.95
N LEU A 51 -13.87 10.89 21.72
CA LEU A 51 -12.87 11.44 22.61
C LEU A 51 -12.86 12.97 22.58
N CYS A 52 -13.11 13.59 21.42
CA CYS A 52 -13.22 15.04 21.29
C CYS A 52 -14.40 15.61 22.10
N ASP A 53 -15.53 14.88 22.18
CA ASP A 53 -16.67 15.27 23.01
C ASP A 53 -16.38 15.17 24.51
N ARG A 54 -15.58 14.18 24.93
CA ARG A 54 -15.24 13.97 26.36
C ARG A 54 -14.02 14.78 26.82
N LYS A 55 -13.09 15.08 25.92
CA LYS A 55 -11.76 15.65 26.19
C LYS A 55 -11.35 16.60 25.04
N PRO A 56 -11.93 17.80 24.97
CA PRO A 56 -11.67 18.76 23.89
C PRO A 56 -10.19 19.20 23.83
N GLU A 57 -9.47 19.18 24.95
CA GLU A 57 -8.05 19.52 25.01
C GLU A 57 -7.18 18.56 24.19
N VAL A 58 -7.51 17.27 24.17
CA VAL A 58 -6.79 16.24 23.39
C VAL A 58 -7.04 16.43 21.90
N CYS A 59 -8.25 16.87 21.54
CA CYS A 59 -8.64 17.13 20.15
C CYS A 59 -7.83 18.29 19.56
N GLU A 60 -7.68 19.40 20.29
CA GLU A 60 -6.95 20.58 19.79
C GLU A 60 -5.44 20.37 19.69
N ILE A 61 -4.86 19.65 20.67
CA ILE A 61 -3.46 19.23 20.62
C ILE A 61 -3.26 18.25 19.45
N GLY A 62 -4.17 17.28 19.30
CA GLY A 62 -4.15 16.29 18.22
C GLY A 62 -4.24 16.93 16.84
N LYS A 63 -5.10 17.94 16.65
CA LYS A 63 -5.22 18.70 15.41
C LYS A 63 -3.92 19.39 15.03
N SER A 64 -3.27 20.03 16.00
CA SER A 64 -1.99 20.71 15.79
C SER A 64 -0.86 19.74 15.44
N ALA A 65 -0.84 18.57 16.10
CA ALA A 65 0.11 17.50 15.78
C ALA A 65 -0.16 16.92 14.37
N MET A 66 -1.41 16.58 14.07
CA MET A 66 -1.85 16.06 12.77
C MET A 66 -1.54 17.02 11.62
N HIS A 67 -1.65 18.34 11.83
CA HIS A 67 -1.26 19.33 10.83
C HIS A 67 0.22 19.18 10.44
N THR A 68 1.11 19.10 11.43
CA THR A 68 2.55 18.95 11.19
C THR A 68 2.87 17.61 10.50
N VAL A 69 2.27 16.53 10.99
CA VAL A 69 2.42 15.20 10.38
C VAL A 69 1.92 15.21 8.94
N GLY A 70 0.80 15.86 8.65
CA GLY A 70 0.22 15.95 7.31
C GLY A 70 1.11 16.69 6.31
N ILE A 71 1.81 17.75 6.74
CA ILE A 71 2.80 18.42 5.88
C ILE A 71 3.96 17.47 5.55
N ARG A 72 4.48 16.74 6.54
CA ARG A 72 5.55 15.75 6.32
C ARG A 72 5.10 14.57 5.45
N ALA A 73 3.87 14.10 5.65
CA ALA A 73 3.29 13.01 4.87
C ALA A 73 3.13 13.37 3.39
N ARG A 74 2.79 14.63 3.07
CA ARG A 74 2.74 15.10 1.67
C ARG A 74 4.11 15.05 1.01
N GLU A 75 5.16 15.48 1.72
CA GLU A 75 6.52 15.42 1.20
C GLU A 75 7.00 13.97 1.02
N ALA A 76 6.69 13.09 1.98
CA ALA A 76 6.98 11.67 1.85
C ALA A 76 6.27 11.04 0.64
N ALA A 77 4.99 11.39 0.41
CA ALA A 77 4.25 10.93 -0.74
C ALA A 77 4.91 11.42 -2.05
N ARG A 78 5.30 12.68 -2.11
CA ARG A 78 6.02 13.23 -3.28
C ARG A 78 7.29 12.45 -3.59
N ILE A 79 8.15 12.25 -2.59
CA ILE A 79 9.40 11.49 -2.74
C ILE A 79 9.12 10.06 -3.21
N ALA A 80 8.11 9.40 -2.64
CA ALA A 80 7.72 8.06 -3.04
C ALA A 80 7.24 8.01 -4.50
N TYR A 81 6.49 9.01 -4.96
CA TYR A 81 6.06 9.11 -6.35
C TYR A 81 7.23 9.37 -7.31
N GLU A 82 8.15 10.27 -6.98
CA GLU A 82 9.35 10.53 -7.78
C GLU A 82 10.25 9.28 -7.88
N LEU A 83 10.37 8.51 -6.80
CA LEU A 83 11.07 7.23 -6.82
C LEU A 83 10.35 6.18 -7.68
N LEU A 84 9.03 6.12 -7.62
CA LEU A 84 8.27 5.17 -8.43
C LEU A 84 8.33 5.55 -9.93
N ASP A 85 8.26 6.84 -10.25
CA ASP A 85 8.37 7.34 -11.62
C ASP A 85 9.77 7.10 -12.21
N SER A 86 10.84 7.34 -11.44
CA SER A 86 12.21 7.04 -11.89
C SER A 86 12.46 5.55 -12.17
N GLN A 87 11.85 4.65 -11.40
CA GLN A 87 11.98 3.19 -11.59
C GLN A 87 11.10 2.66 -12.73
N LEU A 88 9.93 3.24 -12.95
CA LEU A 88 8.97 2.79 -13.97
C LEU A 88 9.08 3.52 -15.32
N GLY A 89 9.72 4.70 -15.34
CA GLY A 89 9.88 5.56 -16.50
C GLY A 89 11.12 5.27 -17.35
N GLN A 90 11.99 4.35 -16.93
CA GLN A 90 13.13 3.92 -17.74
C GLN A 90 12.67 2.88 -18.76
N PRO A 91 12.68 3.15 -20.08
CA PRO A 91 12.35 2.14 -21.07
C PRO A 91 13.39 1.01 -21.00
N ASP A 92 12.92 -0.22 -20.80
CA ASP A 92 13.73 -1.43 -20.88
C ASP A 92 14.34 -1.59 -22.28
N THR A 93 15.45 -0.92 -22.56
CA THR A 93 16.24 -1.14 -23.79
C THR A 93 17.03 -2.45 -23.75
N ALA A 94 16.98 -3.17 -22.63
CA ALA A 94 17.64 -4.47 -22.44
C ALA A 94 16.70 -5.68 -22.60
N SER A 95 15.40 -5.47 -22.86
CA SER A 95 14.48 -6.58 -23.09
C SER A 95 14.52 -7.02 -24.55
N THR A 96 15.41 -7.98 -24.85
CA THR A 96 15.30 -8.80 -26.06
C THR A 96 14.03 -9.65 -25.93
N THR A 97 12.92 -9.12 -26.44
CA THR A 97 11.78 -9.95 -26.77
C THR A 97 12.15 -10.70 -28.05
N GLY A 98 12.05 -12.04 -28.03
CA GLY A 98 12.33 -12.89 -29.18
C GLY A 98 11.44 -12.53 -30.36
N SER A 99 11.90 -11.61 -31.19
CA SER A 99 11.22 -11.19 -32.40
C SER A 99 11.62 -12.12 -33.55
N ILE A 100 10.63 -12.47 -34.35
CA ILE A 100 10.77 -13.27 -35.56
C ILE A 100 11.68 -12.50 -36.53
N PRO A 101 12.72 -13.12 -37.14
CA PRO A 101 13.64 -12.40 -37.99
C PRO A 101 12.91 -11.71 -39.15
N ALA A 102 13.27 -10.45 -39.39
CA ALA A 102 12.75 -9.69 -40.52
C ALA A 102 13.06 -10.43 -41.83
N ALA A 103 12.02 -10.72 -42.61
CA ALA A 103 12.15 -11.34 -43.92
C ALA A 103 13.01 -10.46 -44.82
N HIS A 104 14.13 -11.02 -45.29
CA HIS A 104 15.06 -10.41 -46.22
C HIS A 104 14.41 -10.33 -47.61
N PRO A 105 14.31 -9.15 -48.26
CA PRO A 105 13.89 -9.09 -49.66
C PRO A 105 15.05 -9.53 -50.56
N ALA A 106 14.87 -10.67 -51.23
CA ALA A 106 15.76 -11.10 -52.31
C ALA A 106 15.59 -10.17 -53.51
N ASN A 107 16.72 -9.68 -54.01
CA ASN A 107 16.85 -8.95 -55.28
C ASN A 107 17.02 -9.95 -56.43
#